data_AF-A0A9W4TR17-F1
#
_entry.id   AF-A0A9W4TR17-F1
#
_cell.length_a   1.000
_cell.length_b   1.000
_cell.length_c   1.000
_cell.angle_alpha   90.00
_cell.angle_beta   90.00
_cell.angle_gamma   90.00
#
_symmetry.space_group_name_H-M   'P 1'
#
loop_
_entity.id
_entity.type
_entity.pdbx_description
1 polymer ?
#
loop_
_entity_poly.entity_id
_entity_poly.type
_entity_poly.pdbx_seq_one_letter_code
_entity_poly.pdbx_strand_id
1 'polypeptide(L)'
;MPGIKKNRKTYNQPAFRKTLISKLNEFGAVGLKDDNSDLLIYLIYINYLNDLIRQSSTKENGFGNEGTITEERLENVDFKLLKKHRG
;
A
#
# COMPACT_ATOMS: atom_id res chain seq x y z
N MET A 1 3.08 14.53 30.87
CA MET A 1 3.54 13.42 30.00
C MET A 1 4.35 14.02 28.86
N PRO A 2 5.59 13.58 28.61
CA PRO A 2 6.33 14.05 27.45
C PRO A 2 5.53 13.66 26.20
N GLY A 3 4.93 14.67 25.56
CA GLY A 3 4.12 14.48 24.37
C GLY A 3 4.97 13.81 23.31
N ILE A 4 4.48 12.69 22.78
CA ILE A 4 5.10 11.98 21.66
C ILE A 4 5.36 13.05 20.58
N LYS A 5 6.63 13.36 20.34
CA LYS A 5 7.03 14.37 19.34
C LYS A 5 6.39 13.94 18.02
N LYS A 6 5.53 14.77 17.42
CA LYS A 6 4.95 14.53 16.10
C LYS A 6 6.07 14.15 15.15
N ASN A 7 6.13 12.88 14.81
CA ASN A 7 7.26 12.28 14.15
C ASN A 7 7.22 12.77 12.70
N ARG A 8 7.90 13.89 12.39
CA ARG A 8 7.88 14.57 11.07
C ARG A 8 8.36 13.72 9.87
N LYS A 9 8.71 12.45 10.09
CA LYS A 9 9.03 11.47 9.05
C LYS A 9 7.84 10.60 8.62
N THR A 10 6.66 10.79 9.22
CA THR A 10 5.46 10.11 8.74
C THR A 10 4.97 10.75 7.45
N TYR A 11 4.47 9.89 6.55
CA TYR A 11 3.83 10.19 5.27
C TYR A 11 3.00 11.46 5.23
N ASN A 12 2.78 12.01 4.03
CA ASN A 12 1.95 13.19 3.82
C ASN A 12 0.48 12.88 4.15
N GLN A 13 0.15 12.99 5.44
CA GLN A 13 -1.13 12.59 6.01
C GLN A 13 -2.32 13.29 5.34
N PRO A 14 -2.33 14.62 5.17
CA PRO A 14 -3.45 15.30 4.51
C PRO A 14 -3.66 14.83 3.06
N ALA A 15 -2.58 14.66 2.30
CA ALA A 15 -2.68 14.21 0.92
C ALA A 15 -3.15 12.76 0.82
N PHE A 16 -2.59 11.87 1.64
CA PHE A 16 -2.99 10.46 1.68
C PHE A 16 -4.45 10.31 2.11
N ARG A 17 -4.87 10.99 3.19
CA ARG A 17 -6.24 10.93 3.68
C ARG A 17 -7.23 11.46 2.63
N LYS A 18 -6.89 12.52 1.90
CA LYS A 18 -7.71 13.02 0.78
C LYS A 18 -7.88 11.96 -0.32
N THR A 19 -6.78 11.34 -0.75
CA THR A 19 -6.81 10.26 -1.77
C THR A 19 -7.62 9.06 -1.28
N LEU A 20 -7.40 8.65 -0.04
CA LEU A 20 -8.07 7.50 0.57
C LEU A 20 -9.58 7.73 0.67
N ILE A 21 -10.03 8.91 1.14
CA ILE A 21 -11.46 9.26 1.15
C ILE A 21 -12.04 9.24 -0.27
N SER A 22 -11.35 9.81 -1.25
CA SER A 22 -11.80 9.79 -2.64
C SER A 22 -12.04 8.36 -3.14
N LYS A 23 -11.11 7.44 -2.82
CA LYS A 23 -11.23 6.03 -3.20
C LYS A 23 -12.32 5.30 -2.42
N LEU A 24 -12.44 5.50 -1.12
CA LEU A 24 -13.50 4.88 -0.32
C LEU A 24 -14.90 5.32 -0.77
N ASN A 25 -15.05 6.58 -1.17
CA ASN A 25 -16.30 7.11 -1.72
C ASN A 25 -16.67 6.48 -3.07
N GLU A 26 -15.70 6.10 -3.92
CA GLU A 26 -15.97 5.36 -5.17
C GLU A 26 -16.65 4.00 -4.90
N PHE A 27 -16.35 3.38 -3.74
CA PHE A 27 -16.92 2.08 -3.33
C PHE A 27 -18.12 2.19 -2.39
N GLY A 28 -18.66 3.40 -2.18
CA GLY A 28 -19.82 3.63 -1.30
C GLY A 28 -19.52 3.46 0.20
N ALA A 29 -18.25 3.46 0.60
CA ALA A 29 -17.85 3.29 2.00
C ALA A 29 -17.95 4.59 2.80
N VAL A 30 -18.45 4.48 4.04
CA VAL A 30 -18.65 5.57 5.00
C VAL A 30 -17.32 6.18 5.41
N GLY A 31 -17.30 7.51 5.51
CA GLY A 31 -16.10 8.33 5.70
C GLY A 31 -15.17 7.88 6.84
N LEU A 32 -13.88 8.15 6.65
CA LEU A 32 -12.86 7.94 7.69
C LEU A 32 -13.15 8.79 8.91
N LYS A 33 -13.25 8.13 10.07
CA LYS A 33 -13.32 8.80 11.37
C LYS A 33 -12.15 9.75 11.56
N ASP A 34 -12.31 10.75 12.42
CA ASP A 34 -11.24 11.67 12.79
C ASP A 34 -10.31 11.08 13.83
N ASP A 35 -9.68 9.98 13.45
CA ASP A 35 -8.67 9.25 14.22
C ASP A 35 -7.45 8.95 13.34
N ASN A 36 -6.49 8.19 13.87
CA ASN A 36 -5.26 7.81 13.16
C ASN A 36 -5.40 6.50 12.36
N SER A 37 -6.62 6.08 12.00
CA SER A 37 -6.84 4.86 11.20
C SER A 37 -6.18 4.96 9.82
N ASP A 38 -6.03 6.17 9.30
CA ASP A 38 -5.30 6.45 8.06
C ASP A 38 -3.82 6.06 8.15
N LEU A 39 -3.18 6.19 9.31
CA LEU A 39 -1.80 5.71 9.53
C LEU A 39 -1.72 4.18 9.43
N LEU A 40 -2.69 3.47 9.99
CA LEU A 40 -2.74 2.01 9.88
C LEU A 40 -2.90 1.58 8.43
N ILE A 41 -3.81 2.22 7.69
CA ILE A 41 -4.03 1.95 6.26
C ILE A 41 -2.77 2.27 5.45
N TYR A 42 -2.08 3.37 5.78
CA TYR A 42 -0.81 3.71 5.15
C TYR A 42 0.26 2.63 5.39
N LEU A 43 0.38 2.11 6.62
CA LEU A 43 1.33 1.03 6.93
C LEU A 43 1.02 -0.26 6.16
N ILE A 44 -0.26 -0.61 6.04
CA ILE A 44 -0.71 -1.76 5.22
C ILE A 44 -0.34 -1.53 3.76
N TYR A 45 -0.58 -0.33 3.23
CA TYR A 45 -0.23 0.03 1.86
C TYR A 45 1.28 -0.05 1.59
N ILE A 46 2.11 0.47 2.50
CA ILE A 46 3.57 0.36 2.36
C ILE A 46 4.04 -1.10 2.44
N ASN A 47 3.46 -1.89 3.34
CA ASN A 47 3.78 -3.31 3.42
C ASN A 47 3.43 -4.04 2.12
N TYR A 48 2.26 -3.74 1.54
CA TYR A 48 1.84 -4.25 0.24
C TYR A 48 2.83 -3.88 -0.87
N LEU A 49 3.23 -2.61 -0.95
CA LEU A 49 4.21 -2.15 -1.95
C LEU A 49 5.56 -2.83 -1.80
N ASN A 50 6.04 -3.03 -0.56
CA ASN A 50 7.29 -3.74 -0.32
C ASN A 50 7.21 -5.19 -0.80
N ASP A 51 6.10 -5.88 -0.52
CA ASP A 51 5.88 -7.25 -0.97
C ASP A 51 5.76 -7.34 -2.49
N LEU A 52 5.10 -6.37 -3.13
CA LEU A 52 4.99 -6.27 -4.59
C LEU A 52 6.37 -6.09 -5.22
N ILE A 53 7.16 -5.10 -4.78
CA ILE A 53 8.51 -4.84 -5.29
C ILE A 53 9.42 -6.07 -5.11
N ARG A 54 9.42 -6.67 -3.90
CA ARG A 54 10.30 -7.81 -3.58
C ARG A 54 9.97 -9.05 -4.41
N GLN A 55 8.70 -9.31 -4.63
CA GLN A 55 8.30 -10.49 -5.42
C GLN A 55 8.44 -10.23 -6.92
N SER A 56 8.14 -9.02 -7.40
CA SER A 56 8.29 -8.69 -8.83
C SER A 56 9.75 -8.59 -9.28
N SER A 57 10.71 -8.45 -8.37
CA SER A 57 12.13 -8.59 -8.70
C SER A 57 12.58 -10.05 -8.87
N THR A 58 11.76 -11.02 -8.47
CA THR A 58 12.10 -12.46 -8.57
C THR A 58 11.77 -12.98 -9.96
N LYS A 59 12.72 -13.70 -10.58
CA LYS A 59 12.53 -14.20 -11.96
C LYS A 59 11.40 -15.20 -12.17
N GLU A 60 10.93 -15.84 -11.10
CA GLU A 60 9.87 -16.84 -11.11
C GLU A 60 8.48 -16.25 -11.44
N ASN A 61 8.35 -14.93 -11.45
CA ASN A 61 7.07 -14.25 -11.65
C ASN A 61 6.84 -13.72 -13.07
N GLY A 62 7.71 -14.00 -14.03
CA GLY A 62 7.56 -13.58 -15.43
C GLY A 62 8.89 -13.43 -16.17
N PHE A 63 8.85 -12.93 -17.40
CA PHE A 63 10.05 -12.80 -18.23
C PHE A 63 11.02 -11.70 -17.73
N GLY A 64 12.33 -11.90 -17.94
CA GLY A 64 13.39 -10.95 -17.58
C GLY A 64 14.51 -11.51 -16.69
N ASN A 65 15.50 -10.69 -16.38
CA ASN A 65 16.61 -11.07 -15.51
C ASN A 65 16.22 -10.98 -14.03
N GLU A 66 16.91 -11.72 -13.16
CA GLU A 66 16.77 -11.58 -11.70
C GLU A 66 17.03 -10.12 -11.29
N GLY A 67 16.21 -9.57 -10.39
CA GLY A 67 16.29 -8.18 -9.95
C GLY A 67 15.62 -7.17 -10.87
N THR A 68 15.19 -7.56 -12.08
CA THR A 68 14.46 -6.65 -12.99
C THR A 68 12.96 -6.71 -12.72
N ILE A 69 12.36 -5.55 -12.51
CA ILE A 69 10.90 -5.39 -12.39
C ILE A 69 10.35 -5.08 -13.78
N THR A 70 9.48 -5.96 -14.28
CA THR A 70 8.74 -5.79 -15.54
C THR A 70 7.26 -5.64 -15.26
N GLU A 71 6.51 -5.07 -16.20
CA GLU A 71 5.06 -4.91 -16.10
C GLU A 71 4.36 -6.26 -15.88
N GLU A 72 4.70 -7.28 -16.68
CA GLU A 72 4.18 -8.65 -16.53
C GLU A 72 4.42 -9.22 -15.11
N ARG A 73 5.60 -8.98 -14.52
CA ARG A 73 5.91 -9.44 -13.16
C ARG A 73 5.15 -8.68 -12.09
N LEU A 74 4.88 -7.39 -12.31
CA LEU A 74 4.05 -6.60 -11.42
C LEU A 74 2.61 -7.13 -11.44
N GLU A 75 2.04 -7.36 -12.62
CA GLU A 75 0.67 -7.87 -12.77
C GLU A 75 0.51 -9.27 -12.16
N ASN A 76 1.45 -10.18 -12.43
CA ASN A 76 1.40 -11.55 -11.89
C ASN A 76 1.48 -11.57 -10.36
N VAL A 77 2.33 -10.73 -9.78
CA VAL A 77 2.48 -10.63 -8.33
C VAL A 77 1.30 -9.90 -7.69
N ASP A 78 0.80 -8.84 -8.32
CA ASP A 78 -0.39 -8.10 -7.88
C ASP A 78 -1.59 -9.04 -7.78
N PHE A 79 -1.83 -9.86 -8.81
CA PHE A 79 -2.88 -10.88 -8.79
C PHE A 79 -2.74 -11.87 -7.63
N LYS A 80 -1.50 -12.36 -7.38
CA LYS A 80 -1.22 -13.29 -6.26
C LYS A 80 -1.43 -12.62 -4.89
N LEU A 81 -0.97 -11.39 -4.73
CA LEU A 81 -1.09 -10.63 -3.49
C LEU A 81 -2.55 -10.26 -3.20
N LEU A 82 -3.29 -9.76 -4.18
CA LEU A 82 -4.71 -9.47 -4.03
C LEU A 82 -5.51 -10.72 -3.64
N LYS A 83 -5.19 -11.89 -4.22
CA LYS A 83 -5.82 -13.16 -3.84
C LYS A 83 -5.55 -13.53 -2.37
N LYS A 84 -4.34 -13.26 -1.88
CA LYS A 84 -3.95 -13.49 -0.47
C LYS A 84 -4.66 -12.55 0.51
N HIS A 85 -4.93 -11.31 0.08
CA HIS A 85 -5.55 -10.28 0.91
C HIS A 85 -7.09 -10.24 0.85
N ARG A 86 -7.73 -11.06 0.01
CA ARG A 86 -9.21 -11.19 -0.07
C ARG A 86 -9.87 -11.93 1.12
N GLY A 87 -9.13 -12.18 2.20
CA GLY A 87 -9.65 -12.82 3.42
C GLY A 87 -10.53 -11.89 4.23
#